data_AF-A0A1H6HQN5-F1
#
_entry.id   AF-A0A1H6HQN5-F1
#
_cell.length_a   1.000
_cell.length_b   1.000
_cell.length_c   1.000
_cell.angle_alpha   90.00
_cell.angle_beta   90.00
_cell.angle_gamma   90.00
#
_symmetry.space_group_name_H-M   'P 1'
#
loop_
_entity.id
_entity.type
_entity.pdbx_description
1 polymer ?
#
loop_
_entity_poly.entity_id
_entity_poly.type
_entity_poly.pdbx_seq_one_letter_code
_entity_poly.pdbx_strand_id
1 'polypeptide(L)'
;MSRRSDRGSPDRSVRADEVYCTSCGEPIKREAELCPNCGVRNDAAGGGRRGSGGAGGGRPAAGATASAGTAASGAGPATTGGTTVSDTWWYGVAGATALWVLLLIASGAGGNLGAIGGLLLLVAWVGLPVSAYFDIQYVSANSDWDPNAVLWVIGLAIWFVGIVAGVVYLYRRHETLGTP
;
A
#
# COMPACT_ATOMS: atom_id res chain seq x y z
N MET A 1 -49.76 -24.44 -0.33
CA MET A 1 -49.11 -23.19 0.12
C MET A 1 -47.72 -23.56 0.60
N SER A 2 -46.73 -23.36 -0.28
CA SER A 2 -45.39 -23.95 -0.18
C SER A 2 -44.37 -22.90 0.28
N ARG A 3 -43.65 -23.24 1.36
CA ARG A 3 -42.27 -22.86 1.71
C ARG A 3 -41.85 -21.40 1.47
N ARG A 4 -42.04 -20.54 2.49
CA ARG A 4 -41.13 -19.42 2.80
C ARG A 4 -39.71 -20.00 2.94
N SER A 5 -38.77 -19.56 2.11
CA SER A 5 -37.83 -18.44 2.38
C SER A 5 -36.91 -18.72 3.57
N ASP A 6 -35.90 -19.58 3.37
CA ASP A 6 -34.67 -19.63 4.17
C ASP A 6 -33.50 -19.97 3.23
N ARG A 7 -33.15 -19.05 2.33
CA ARG A 7 -31.77 -18.97 1.83
C ARG A 7 -31.09 -17.95 2.73
N GLY A 8 -30.51 -18.43 3.83
CA GLY A 8 -29.58 -17.64 4.60
C GLY A 8 -28.51 -17.09 3.67
N SER A 9 -28.44 -15.76 3.56
CA SER A 9 -27.22 -15.11 3.07
C SER A 9 -26.08 -15.59 3.98
N PRO A 10 -24.90 -15.95 3.45
CA PRO A 10 -23.74 -16.17 4.29
C PRO A 10 -23.29 -14.80 4.82
N ASP A 11 -23.99 -14.32 5.83
CA ASP A 11 -23.40 -13.53 6.89
C ASP A 11 -22.31 -14.44 7.49
N ARG A 12 -21.12 -14.41 6.88
CA ARG A 12 -19.94 -15.11 7.38
C ARG A 12 -19.50 -14.31 8.60
N SER A 13 -20.25 -14.48 9.69
CA SER A 13 -19.84 -14.06 11.02
C SER A 13 -18.43 -14.59 11.25
N VAL A 14 -17.51 -13.67 11.52
CA VAL A 14 -16.11 -13.90 11.85
C VAL A 14 -15.96 -15.18 12.67
N ARG A 15 -15.04 -16.06 12.27
CA ARG A 15 -14.78 -17.28 13.03
C ARG A 15 -14.27 -16.93 14.43
N ALA A 16 -14.42 -17.83 15.39
CA ALA A 16 -14.07 -17.55 16.79
C ALA A 16 -12.60 -17.07 16.97
N ASP A 17 -11.72 -17.51 16.09
CA ASP A 17 -10.29 -17.20 16.03
C ASP A 17 -9.95 -15.98 15.15
N GLU A 18 -10.96 -15.30 14.59
CA GLU A 18 -10.80 -14.12 13.74
C GLU A 18 -11.29 -12.86 14.47
N VAL A 19 -10.71 -11.71 14.12
CA VAL A 19 -11.08 -10.35 14.54
C VAL A 19 -11.00 -9.44 13.33
N TYR A 20 -11.72 -8.32 13.32
CA TYR A 20 -11.60 -7.36 12.22
C TYR A 20 -10.39 -6.42 12.41
N CYS A 21 -9.60 -6.17 11.36
CA CYS A 21 -8.58 -5.09 11.37
C CYS A 21 -9.28 -3.77 11.70
N THR A 22 -8.83 -3.07 12.75
CA THR A 22 -9.39 -1.76 13.15
C THR A 22 -9.12 -0.66 12.12
N SER A 23 -8.17 -0.88 11.21
CA SER A 23 -7.85 0.04 10.11
C SER A 23 -8.63 -0.26 8.82
N CYS A 24 -8.60 -1.48 8.26
CA CYS A 24 -9.27 -1.79 6.99
C CYS A 24 -10.57 -2.58 7.08
N GLY A 25 -10.95 -3.06 8.27
CA GLY A 25 -12.19 -3.81 8.45
C GLY A 25 -12.19 -5.25 7.90
N GLU A 26 -11.07 -5.76 7.37
CA GLU A 26 -10.98 -7.15 6.90
C GLU A 26 -10.80 -8.13 8.09
N PRO A 27 -11.44 -9.31 8.07
CA PRO A 27 -11.19 -10.34 9.07
C PRO A 27 -9.74 -10.86 9.01
N ILE A 28 -9.09 -10.85 10.16
CA ILE A 28 -7.74 -11.36 10.39
C ILE A 28 -7.73 -12.35 11.54
N LYS A 29 -6.74 -13.24 11.59
CA LYS A 29 -6.56 -14.13 12.74
C LYS A 29 -6.16 -13.34 13.97
N ARG A 30 -6.66 -13.73 15.15
CA ARG A 30 -6.27 -13.15 16.45
C ARG A 30 -4.77 -13.30 16.73
N GLU A 31 -4.16 -14.37 16.23
CA GLU A 31 -2.73 -14.65 16.36
C GLU A 31 -1.86 -13.85 15.38
N ALA A 32 -2.46 -13.25 14.35
CA ALA A 32 -1.71 -12.42 13.41
C ALA A 32 -1.31 -11.13 14.11
N GLU A 33 -0.01 -10.91 14.31
CA GLU A 33 0.53 -9.67 14.89
C GLU A 33 0.34 -8.45 13.98
N LEU A 34 0.26 -8.69 12.67
CA LEU A 34 0.05 -7.70 11.61
C LEU A 34 -1.07 -8.18 10.70
N CYS A 35 -1.97 -7.27 10.32
CA CYS A 35 -2.99 -7.58 9.32
C CYS A 35 -2.33 -7.77 7.94
N PRO A 36 -2.60 -8.88 7.24
CA PRO A 36 -2.03 -9.14 5.90
C PRO A 36 -2.62 -8.24 4.79
N ASN A 37 -3.73 -7.53 5.07
CA ASN A 37 -4.39 -6.67 4.10
C ASN A 37 -3.99 -5.19 4.28
N CYS A 38 -4.09 -4.68 5.52
CA CYS A 38 -3.80 -3.27 5.89
C CYS A 38 -2.38 -3.05 6.44
N GLY A 39 -1.67 -4.10 6.85
CA GLY A 39 -0.33 -3.98 7.45
C GLY A 39 -0.27 -3.37 8.84
N VAL A 40 -1.39 -2.90 9.42
CA VAL A 40 -1.41 -2.37 10.79
C VAL A 40 -1.28 -3.51 11.81
N ARG A 41 -0.80 -3.18 13.01
CA ARG A 41 -0.69 -4.13 14.11
C ARG A 41 -2.06 -4.54 14.61
N ASN A 42 -2.20 -5.82 14.91
CA ASN A 42 -3.40 -6.33 15.53
C ASN A 42 -3.32 -6.13 17.04
N ASP A 43 -4.09 -5.17 17.54
CA ASP A 43 -4.17 -4.88 18.98
C ASP A 43 -4.68 -6.10 19.79
N ALA A 44 -5.39 -7.04 19.16
CA ALA A 44 -5.86 -8.26 19.80
C ALA A 44 -4.74 -9.29 20.05
N ALA A 45 -3.69 -9.30 19.23
CA ALA A 45 -2.52 -10.17 19.39
C ALA A 45 -1.55 -9.64 20.45
N GLY A 46 -1.46 -8.31 20.57
CA GLY A 46 -0.45 -7.59 21.36
C GLY A 46 -0.71 -7.41 22.85
N GLY A 47 -1.66 -8.17 23.44
CA GLY A 47 -1.78 -8.35 24.89
C GLY A 47 -1.48 -7.11 25.76
N GLY A 48 -2.29 -6.06 25.64
CA GLY A 48 -2.46 -5.01 26.65
C GLY A 48 -1.21 -4.33 27.22
N ARG A 49 -0.86 -3.16 26.67
CA ARG A 49 -0.49 -2.00 27.51
C ARG A 49 -1.24 -0.76 27.03
N ARG A 50 -2.31 -0.44 27.77
CA ARG A 50 -2.93 0.88 27.83
C ARG A 50 -1.90 1.92 28.28
N GLY A 51 -1.88 3.07 27.61
CA GLY A 51 -1.48 4.32 28.27
C GLY A 51 -0.85 5.38 27.37
N SER A 52 -1.67 6.17 26.69
CA SER A 52 -1.32 7.58 26.40
C SER A 52 -2.51 8.47 26.71
N GLY A 53 -2.84 8.54 28.01
CA GLY A 53 -3.56 9.67 28.57
C GLY A 53 -2.56 10.65 29.17
N GLY A 54 -2.83 11.95 29.02
CA GLY A 54 -2.38 12.95 30.00
C GLY A 54 -1.50 14.06 29.47
N ALA A 55 -2.11 15.24 29.34
CA ALA A 55 -1.46 16.53 29.32
C ALA A 55 -0.56 16.76 30.55
N GLY A 56 0.54 17.48 30.38
CA GLY A 56 1.38 17.93 31.50
C GLY A 56 2.62 18.67 31.01
N GLY A 57 2.62 20.00 31.13
CA GLY A 57 3.72 20.87 30.73
C GLY A 57 4.95 20.78 31.65
N GLY A 58 6.08 21.25 31.12
CA GLY A 58 7.30 21.49 31.88
C GLY A 58 8.53 21.66 30.99
N ARG A 59 8.89 22.91 30.66
CA ARG A 59 10.25 23.32 30.26
C ARG A 59 11.16 23.31 31.52
N PRO A 60 12.43 22.94 31.40
CA PRO A 60 13.54 23.91 31.24
C PRO A 60 14.56 23.44 30.17
N ALA A 61 15.11 24.28 29.29
CA ALA A 61 16.15 25.31 29.43
C ALA A 61 17.60 24.78 29.61
N ALA A 62 18.44 25.18 28.65
CA ALA A 62 19.89 25.40 28.68
C ALA A 62 20.88 24.21 28.47
N GLY A 63 21.46 24.18 27.25
CA GLY A 63 22.87 24.45 27.04
C GLY A 63 23.91 23.32 27.21
N ALA A 64 24.45 22.83 26.10
CA ALA A 64 25.87 22.44 25.98
C ALA A 64 26.30 22.33 24.52
N THR A 65 27.44 22.93 24.22
CA THR A 65 28.15 23.08 22.96
C THR A 65 28.98 21.84 22.56
N ALA A 66 29.08 21.63 21.24
CA ALA A 66 30.20 21.11 20.44
C ALA A 66 30.93 19.80 20.84
N SER A 67 31.06 18.86 19.89
CA SER A 67 32.30 18.62 19.10
C SER A 67 32.30 17.25 18.42
N ALA A 68 32.88 17.21 17.22
CA ALA A 68 33.03 16.03 16.38
C ALA A 68 34.08 15.03 16.94
N GLY A 69 33.84 13.74 16.71
CA GLY A 69 34.79 12.67 16.99
C GLY A 69 34.40 11.40 16.25
N THR A 70 34.96 11.20 15.05
CA THR A 70 34.93 9.95 14.30
C THR A 70 35.83 8.91 14.97
N ALA A 71 35.29 7.77 15.41
CA ALA A 71 35.97 6.46 15.37
C ALA A 71 35.08 5.31 15.88
N ALA A 72 35.10 4.22 15.10
CA ALA A 72 34.96 2.81 15.46
C ALA A 72 33.57 2.22 15.80
N SER A 73 33.08 1.44 14.84
CA SER A 73 32.75 0.01 14.98
C SER A 73 31.87 -0.44 16.15
N GLY A 74 30.62 -0.79 15.83
CA GLY A 74 29.83 -1.71 16.66
C GLY A 74 28.33 -1.44 16.60
N ALA A 75 27.56 -2.52 16.40
CA ALA A 75 26.10 -2.57 16.33
C ALA A 75 25.49 -1.97 15.05
N GLY A 76 25.29 -2.85 14.05
CA GLY A 76 24.34 -2.57 12.97
C GLY A 76 22.99 -2.17 13.57
N PRO A 77 22.29 -1.20 12.99
CA PRO A 77 21.00 -0.77 13.51
C PRO A 77 20.08 -1.98 13.50
N ALA A 78 19.47 -2.21 14.66
CA ALA A 78 18.35 -3.12 14.83
C ALA A 78 17.48 -3.04 13.58
N THR A 79 17.31 -4.19 12.91
CA THR A 79 16.28 -4.42 11.92
C THR A 79 14.98 -3.99 12.56
N THR A 80 14.65 -2.72 12.35
CA THR A 80 13.37 -2.16 12.69
C THR A 80 12.44 -2.98 11.82
N GLY A 81 11.61 -3.80 12.45
CA GLY A 81 10.50 -4.48 11.79
C GLY A 81 9.60 -3.41 11.21
N GLY A 82 10.00 -2.88 10.06
CA GLY A 82 9.20 -2.07 9.19
C GLY A 82 8.03 -2.94 8.77
N THR A 83 6.85 -2.35 8.84
CA THR A 83 5.67 -2.87 8.16
C THR A 83 6.08 -3.41 6.79
N THR A 84 5.68 -4.63 6.45
CA THR A 84 6.15 -5.34 5.25
C THR A 84 5.73 -4.69 3.92
N VAL A 85 5.01 -3.58 3.96
CA VAL A 85 4.63 -2.76 2.80
C VAL A 85 5.65 -1.64 2.66
N SER A 86 6.50 -1.72 1.63
CA SER A 86 7.58 -0.77 1.37
C SER A 86 7.10 0.45 0.57
N ASP A 87 7.60 1.65 0.88
CA ASP A 87 7.39 2.91 0.11
C ASP A 87 8.11 2.91 -1.26
N THR A 88 8.35 1.73 -1.81
CA THR A 88 8.99 1.54 -3.12
C THR A 88 7.99 1.09 -4.19
N TRP A 89 6.74 0.77 -3.82
CA TRP A 89 5.74 0.28 -4.77
C TRP A 89 5.34 1.31 -5.84
N TRP A 90 5.41 2.61 -5.52
CA TRP A 90 5.16 3.68 -6.49
C TRP A 90 6.13 3.65 -7.68
N TYR A 91 7.38 3.19 -7.51
CA TYR A 91 8.31 2.98 -8.63
C TYR A 91 7.79 1.93 -9.60
N GLY A 92 7.05 0.93 -9.11
CA GLY A 92 6.34 -0.04 -9.93
C GLY A 92 5.27 0.63 -10.80
N VAL A 93 4.47 1.52 -10.21
CA VAL A 93 3.42 2.26 -10.93
C VAL A 93 4.03 3.20 -11.97
N ALA A 94 5.03 3.99 -11.58
CA ALA A 94 5.72 4.94 -12.46
C ALA A 94 6.45 4.21 -13.59
N GLY A 95 7.22 3.17 -13.27
CA GLY A 95 7.95 2.35 -14.24
C GLY A 95 7.03 1.65 -15.22
N ALA A 96 5.92 1.07 -14.74
CA ALA A 96 4.96 0.40 -15.61
C ALA A 96 4.19 1.40 -16.50
N THR A 97 3.84 2.59 -15.97
CA THR A 97 3.19 3.65 -16.76
C THR A 97 4.13 4.16 -17.86
N ALA A 98 5.41 4.39 -17.54
CA ALA A 98 6.42 4.78 -18.51
C ALA A 98 6.64 3.69 -19.58
N LEU A 99 6.71 2.43 -19.17
CA LEU A 99 6.81 1.29 -20.09
C LEU A 99 5.62 1.21 -21.03
N TRP A 100 4.40 1.45 -20.53
CA TRP A 100 3.18 1.52 -21.34
C TRP A 100 3.25 2.60 -22.42
N VAL A 101 3.69 3.80 -22.07
CA VAL A 101 3.86 4.92 -23.01
C VAL A 101 4.90 4.57 -24.08
N LEU A 102 6.04 3.99 -23.67
CA LEU A 102 7.09 3.57 -24.60
C LEU A 102 6.61 2.49 -25.58
N LEU A 103 5.89 1.48 -25.10
CA LEU A 103 5.32 0.43 -25.94
C LEU A 103 4.29 0.99 -26.93
N LEU A 104 3.48 1.96 -26.51
CA LEU A 104 2.51 2.63 -27.39
C LEU A 104 3.22 3.41 -28.51
N ILE A 105 4.25 4.19 -28.17
CA ILE A 105 5.06 4.93 -29.15
C ILE A 105 5.75 3.97 -30.13
N ALA A 106 6.38 2.92 -29.62
CA ALA A 106 7.07 1.93 -30.45
C ALA A 106 6.12 1.21 -31.41
N SER A 107 4.91 0.88 -30.95
CA SER A 107 3.86 0.28 -31.78
C SER A 107 3.38 1.24 -32.88
N GLY A 108 3.19 2.52 -32.56
CA GLY A 108 2.76 3.55 -33.51
C GLY A 108 3.83 3.93 -34.54
N ALA A 109 5.11 3.77 -34.22
CA ALA A 109 6.23 4.04 -35.12
C ALA A 109 6.48 2.92 -36.17
N GLY A 110 5.62 1.89 -36.23
CA GLY A 110 5.78 0.75 -37.12
C GLY A 110 6.81 -0.29 -36.64
N GLY A 111 7.21 -0.24 -35.37
CA GLY A 111 8.15 -1.20 -34.79
C GLY A 111 7.52 -2.59 -34.64
N ASN A 112 8.23 -3.63 -35.10
CA ASN A 112 7.84 -5.00 -34.80
C ASN A 112 8.41 -5.41 -33.44
N LEU A 113 7.55 -5.40 -32.43
CA LEU A 113 7.88 -5.71 -31.05
C LEU A 113 8.28 -7.19 -30.83
N GLY A 114 7.92 -8.09 -31.76
CA GLY A 114 8.22 -9.52 -31.67
C GLY A 114 7.76 -10.15 -30.36
N ALA A 115 8.35 -11.30 -30.00
CA ALA A 115 8.02 -12.01 -28.77
C ALA A 115 8.40 -11.20 -27.51
N ILE A 116 9.50 -10.45 -27.56
CA ILE A 116 9.99 -9.66 -26.43
C ILE A 116 9.01 -8.56 -26.07
N GLY A 117 8.54 -7.78 -27.05
CA GLY A 117 7.59 -6.71 -26.77
C GLY A 117 6.20 -7.25 -26.39
N GLY A 118 5.81 -8.43 -26.89
CA GLY A 118 4.62 -9.14 -26.38
C GLY A 118 4.74 -9.50 -24.90
N LEU A 119 5.90 -10.02 -24.47
CA LEU A 119 6.16 -10.31 -23.05
C LEU A 119 6.18 -9.03 -22.20
N LEU A 120 6.84 -7.96 -22.66
CA LEU A 120 6.87 -6.68 -21.96
C LEU A 120 5.46 -6.09 -21.82
N LEU A 121 4.62 -6.22 -22.84
CA LEU A 121 3.23 -5.78 -22.78
C LEU A 121 2.44 -6.55 -21.72
N LEU A 122 2.60 -7.87 -21.61
CA LEU A 122 1.95 -8.67 -20.56
C LEU A 122 2.45 -8.30 -19.16
N VAL A 123 3.77 -8.15 -19.00
CA VAL A 123 4.37 -7.74 -17.73
C VAL A 123 3.89 -6.34 -17.33
N ALA A 124 3.81 -5.40 -18.28
CA ALA A 124 3.29 -4.05 -18.02
C ALA A 124 1.79 -4.08 -17.70
N TRP A 125 1.00 -4.88 -18.41
CA TRP A 125 -0.44 -4.98 -18.22
C TRP A 125 -0.82 -5.60 -16.87
N VAL A 126 -0.09 -6.60 -16.39
CA VAL A 126 -0.32 -7.20 -15.06
C VAL A 126 0.39 -6.43 -13.96
N GLY A 127 1.63 -5.99 -14.21
CA GLY A 127 2.47 -5.31 -13.23
C GLY A 127 1.90 -3.97 -12.78
N LEU A 128 1.25 -3.23 -13.68
CA LEU A 128 0.67 -1.92 -13.36
C LEU A 128 -0.52 -2.02 -12.37
N PRO A 129 -1.56 -2.85 -12.59
CA PRO A 129 -2.62 -3.07 -11.61
C PRO A 129 -2.11 -3.64 -10.28
N VAL A 130 -1.17 -4.59 -10.31
CA VAL A 130 -0.63 -5.20 -9.09
C VAL A 130 0.16 -4.19 -8.27
N SER A 131 1.07 -3.43 -8.90
CA SER A 131 1.85 -2.39 -8.20
C SER A 131 0.94 -1.29 -7.65
N ALA A 132 -0.06 -0.84 -8.43
CA ALA A 132 -1.01 0.16 -7.98
C ALA A 132 -1.84 -0.33 -6.80
N TYR A 133 -2.26 -1.60 -6.77
CA TYR A 133 -2.98 -2.15 -5.61
C TYR A 133 -2.17 -2.02 -4.31
N PHE A 134 -0.90 -2.42 -4.33
CA PHE A 134 -0.05 -2.33 -3.14
C PHE A 134 0.28 -0.87 -2.75
N ASP A 135 0.49 0.00 -3.73
CA ASP A 135 0.72 1.42 -3.45
C ASP A 135 -0.55 2.10 -2.90
N ILE A 136 -1.74 1.74 -3.38
CA ILE A 136 -3.03 2.23 -2.84
C ILE A 136 -3.20 1.84 -1.38
N GLN A 137 -2.84 0.60 -1.00
CA GLN A 137 -2.89 0.17 0.40
C GLN A 137 -1.94 0.96 1.29
N TYR A 138 -0.79 1.39 0.76
CA TYR A 138 0.13 2.27 1.46
C TYR A 138 -0.45 3.69 1.59
N VAL A 139 -0.95 4.27 0.50
CA VAL A 139 -1.50 5.63 0.47
C VAL A 139 -2.70 5.77 1.41
N SER A 140 -3.61 4.80 1.44
CA SER A 140 -4.78 4.83 2.34
C SER A 140 -4.41 4.69 3.82
N ALA A 141 -3.28 4.03 4.12
CA ALA A 141 -2.78 3.89 5.48
C ALA A 141 -1.98 5.12 5.96
N ASN A 142 -1.41 5.90 5.03
CA ASN A 142 -0.46 6.97 5.32
C ASN A 142 -0.94 8.38 4.99
N SER A 143 -2.11 8.53 4.37
CA SER A 143 -2.69 9.83 3.99
C SER A 143 -4.19 9.90 4.27
N ASP A 144 -4.75 11.11 4.27
CA ASP A 144 -6.20 11.32 4.38
C ASP A 144 -6.97 10.99 3.08
N TRP A 145 -6.25 10.67 2.00
CA TRP A 145 -6.87 10.26 0.75
C TRP A 145 -7.17 8.76 0.78
N ASP A 146 -8.47 8.42 0.71
CA ASP A 146 -8.94 7.04 0.62
C ASP A 146 -9.41 6.71 -0.81
N PRO A 147 -8.49 6.38 -1.75
CA PRO A 147 -8.87 5.96 -3.08
C PRO A 147 -9.55 4.59 -3.03
N ASN A 148 -10.73 4.47 -3.64
CA ASN A 148 -11.37 3.17 -3.83
C ASN A 148 -10.48 2.27 -4.71
N ALA A 149 -9.81 1.31 -4.08
CA ALA A 149 -8.82 0.45 -4.72
C ALA A 149 -9.39 -0.30 -5.93
N VAL A 150 -10.64 -0.75 -5.84
CA VAL A 150 -11.31 -1.49 -6.92
C VAL A 150 -11.47 -0.62 -8.16
N LEU A 151 -11.91 0.64 -8.00
CA LEU A 151 -12.09 1.56 -9.13
C LEU A 151 -10.76 1.88 -9.81
N TRP A 152 -9.71 2.11 -9.03
CA TRP A 152 -8.38 2.40 -9.58
C TRP A 152 -7.77 1.20 -10.29
N VAL A 153 -7.79 0.02 -9.68
CA VAL A 153 -7.25 -1.21 -10.29
C VAL A 153 -8.00 -1.54 -11.59
N ILE A 154 -9.33 -1.42 -11.62
CA ILE A 154 -10.12 -1.63 -12.84
C ILE A 154 -9.79 -0.56 -13.89
N GLY A 155 -9.74 0.72 -13.50
CA GLY A 155 -9.39 1.81 -14.41
C GLY A 155 -8.01 1.64 -15.05
N LEU A 156 -7.06 1.14 -14.27
CA LEU A 156 -5.69 0.87 -14.69
C LEU A 156 -5.56 -0.36 -15.60
N ALA A 157 -6.43 -1.35 -15.47
CA ALA A 157 -6.46 -2.54 -16.33
C ALA A 157 -7.02 -2.26 -17.75
N ILE A 158 -7.74 -1.15 -17.93
CA ILE A 158 -8.30 -0.74 -19.22
C ILE A 158 -7.24 -0.01 -20.03
N TRP A 159 -6.60 -0.69 -20.99
CA TRP A 159 -5.61 -0.20 -21.96
C TRP A 159 -5.30 1.33 -21.97
N PHE A 160 -6.05 2.13 -22.75
CA PHE A 160 -5.76 3.56 -22.92
C PHE A 160 -6.12 4.39 -21.70
N VAL A 161 -7.12 3.95 -20.94
CA VAL A 161 -7.53 4.59 -19.68
C VAL A 161 -6.42 4.40 -18.64
N GLY A 162 -5.70 3.28 -18.68
CA GLY A 162 -4.65 2.96 -17.71
C GLY A 162 -3.46 3.92 -17.75
N ILE A 163 -3.11 4.48 -18.92
CA ILE A 163 -2.07 5.50 -19.01
C ILE A 163 -2.53 6.79 -18.31
N VAL A 164 -3.73 7.28 -18.65
CA VAL A 164 -4.27 8.51 -18.06
C VAL A 164 -4.49 8.31 -16.56
N ALA A 165 -5.08 7.19 -16.16
CA ALA A 165 -5.28 6.82 -14.76
C ALA A 165 -3.94 6.73 -14.02
N GLY A 166 -2.91 6.10 -14.58
CA GLY A 166 -1.59 6.00 -13.95
C GLY A 166 -0.97 7.37 -13.70
N VAL A 167 -1.05 8.28 -14.68
CA VAL A 167 -0.54 9.66 -14.53
C VAL A 167 -1.34 10.45 -13.50
N VAL A 168 -2.68 10.40 -13.54
CA VAL A 168 -3.54 11.09 -12.57
C VAL A 168 -3.31 10.55 -11.16
N TYR A 169 -3.13 9.24 -11.03
CA TYR A 169 -2.83 8.58 -9.77
C TYR A 169 -1.52 9.10 -9.16
N LEU A 170 -0.43 9.10 -9.93
CA LEU A 170 0.88 9.60 -9.47
C LEU A 170 0.85 11.08 -9.11
N TYR A 171 0.16 11.89 -9.92
CA TYR A 171 -0.04 13.32 -9.62
C TYR A 171 -0.74 13.51 -8.27
N ARG A 172 -1.83 12.77 -8.02
CA ARG A 172 -2.60 12.89 -6.80
C ARG A 172 -1.85 12.36 -5.58
N ARG A 173 -1.10 11.25 -5.75
CA ARG A 173 -0.20 10.72 -4.72
C ARG A 173 0.85 11.75 -4.31
N HIS A 174 1.45 12.44 -5.28
CA HIS A 174 2.43 13.49 -5.05
C HIS A 174 1.83 14.68 -4.28
N GLU A 175 0.59 15.10 -4.60
CA GLU A 175 -0.09 16.13 -3.82
C GLU A 175 -0.37 15.71 -2.37
N THR A 176 -0.67 14.43 -2.13
CA THR A 176 -1.02 13.94 -0.79
C THR A 176 0.17 13.62 0.10
N LEU A 177 1.26 13.07 -0.46
CA LEU A 177 2.42 12.59 0.29
C LEU A 177 3.66 13.48 0.12
N GLY A 178 3.67 14.41 -0.84
CA GLY A 178 4.81 15.29 -1.11
C GLY A 178 6.01 14.60 -1.79
N THR A 179 5.93 13.29 -2.00
CA THR A 179 6.91 12.49 -2.75
C THR A 179 6.29 11.97 -4.04
N PRO A 180 7.02 11.96 -5.17
CA PRO A 180 6.54 11.37 -6.42
C PRO A 180 6.31 9.87 -6.26
#